data_AF-A0A4Y9ZM45-F1
#
_entry.id   AF-A0A4Y9ZM45-F1
#
_cell.length_a   1.000
_cell.length_b   1.000
_cell.length_c   1.000
_cell.angle_alpha   90.00
_cell.angle_beta   90.00
_cell.angle_gamma   90.00
#
_symmetry.space_group_name_H-M   'P 1'
#
loop_
_entity.id
_entity.type
_entity.pdbx_description
1 polymer ?
#
loop_
_entity_poly.entity_id
_entity_poly.type
_entity_poly.pdbx_seq_one_letter_code
_entity_poly.pdbx_strand_id
1 'polypeptide(L)'
;MLIPIEIHREITLLYLSEAFWDLIVEPPGVDKNWDPLSSLLHTSSQFRQVTTDYIRPIFGEPSLPESTPSIANYRGILAELKRINAIAHTGDPRELLDTARATSVANTPPDCKSPLLQLARLFAEVVLQLRLCEPEFNSHFGEGSRIMAERANAPTYAKFYRFIDDVPGSVQWRVFMRILSRLVSLFLLVGRTMCLKLSVATAITWFPAAWLLPSSLYTPGSPVDRIITGMIQVMKSLKNLRQDAFARTPIQGLICEDLPTSPAVFEAVHLQEVWRRLEPPSGFAGDDPRVDYCRQTKAEITSFLSAAERDALLSAWRIRQESGGDQAVVVAPEQPIGL
;
A
#
# COMPACT_ATOMS: atom_id res chain seq x y z
N MET A 1 -2.20 48.80 -1.92
CA MET A 1 -2.65 47.97 -3.04
C MET A 1 -3.44 46.82 -2.45
N LEU A 2 -4.75 46.73 -2.69
CA LEU A 2 -5.57 45.63 -2.17
C LEU A 2 -5.42 44.44 -3.13
N ILE A 3 -4.96 43.30 -2.62
CA ILE A 3 -4.90 42.07 -3.39
C ILE A 3 -6.36 41.59 -3.62
N PRO A 4 -6.76 41.18 -4.83
CA PRO A 4 -8.08 40.62 -5.09
C PRO A 4 -8.40 39.42 -4.18
N ILE A 5 -9.66 39.25 -3.80
CA ILE A 5 -10.08 38.19 -2.87
C ILE A 5 -9.87 36.79 -3.47
N GLU A 6 -9.94 36.68 -4.80
CA GLU A 6 -9.67 35.45 -5.55
C GLU A 6 -8.21 35.00 -5.37
N ILE A 7 -7.26 35.94 -5.36
CA ILE A 7 -5.84 35.63 -5.14
C ILE A 7 -5.62 35.15 -3.70
N HIS A 8 -6.27 35.78 -2.71
CA HIS A 8 -6.22 35.31 -1.32
C HIS A 8 -6.74 33.88 -1.17
N ARG A 9 -7.83 33.56 -1.88
CA ARG A 9 -8.42 32.21 -1.90
C ARG A 9 -7.46 31.17 -2.45
N GLU A 10 -6.82 31.46 -3.59
CA GLU A 10 -5.85 30.54 -4.22
C GLU A 10 -4.61 30.34 -3.34
N ILE A 11 -4.03 31.42 -2.79
CA ILE A 11 -2.87 31.33 -1.88
C ILE A 11 -3.22 30.48 -0.66
N THR A 12 -4.39 30.72 -0.07
CA THR A 12 -4.83 29.96 1.11
C THR A 12 -5.01 28.48 0.80
N LEU A 13 -5.66 28.13 -0.33
CA LEU A 13 -5.86 26.73 -0.72
C LEU A 13 -4.53 26.02 -1.01
N LEU A 14 -3.59 26.69 -1.70
CA LEU A 14 -2.27 26.13 -1.97
C LEU A 14 -1.52 25.87 -0.66
N TYR A 15 -1.51 26.85 0.24
CA TYR A 15 -0.85 26.72 1.54
C TYR A 15 -1.49 25.60 2.38
N LEU A 16 -2.82 25.52 2.43
CA LEU A 16 -3.52 24.44 3.15
C LEU A 16 -3.19 23.06 2.56
N SER A 17 -3.10 22.95 1.23
CA SER A 17 -2.71 21.71 0.55
C SER A 17 -1.33 21.24 0.99
N GLU A 18 -0.33 22.14 1.00
CA GLU A 18 1.03 21.84 1.45
C GLU A 18 1.07 21.51 2.95
N ALA A 19 0.43 22.33 3.78
CA ALA A 19 0.37 22.13 5.22
C ALA A 19 -0.21 20.76 5.61
N PHE A 20 -1.31 20.34 4.97
CA PHE A 20 -1.94 19.07 5.27
C PHE A 20 -1.20 17.88 4.63
N TRP A 21 -0.57 18.08 3.48
CA TRP A 21 0.37 17.11 2.93
C TRP A 21 1.49 16.82 3.93
N ASP A 22 2.14 17.86 4.44
CA ASP A 22 3.21 17.71 5.43
C ASP A 22 2.67 17.03 6.69
N LEU A 23 1.49 17.42 7.20
CA LEU A 23 0.96 16.81 8.42
C LEU A 23 0.63 15.31 8.30
N ILE A 24 0.21 14.85 7.12
CA ILE A 24 -0.27 13.46 6.93
C ILE A 24 0.80 12.57 6.28
N VAL A 25 1.45 13.07 5.24
CA VAL A 25 2.30 12.29 4.35
C VAL A 25 3.77 12.45 4.70
N GLU A 26 4.21 13.68 4.97
CA GLU A 26 5.61 14.03 5.25
C GLU A 26 5.75 14.76 6.59
N PRO A 27 5.39 14.10 7.69
CA PRO A 27 5.31 14.77 8.97
C PRO A 27 6.66 15.34 9.38
N PRO A 28 6.73 16.65 9.68
CA PRO A 28 7.92 17.18 10.33
C PRO A 28 8.09 16.37 11.62
N GLY A 29 9.26 15.77 11.79
CA GLY A 29 9.52 14.78 12.85
C GLY A 29 8.84 15.12 14.18
N VAL A 30 8.38 14.07 14.88
CA VAL A 30 7.41 14.11 16.00
C VAL A 30 7.64 15.24 17.02
N ASP A 31 8.89 15.67 17.20
CA ASP A 31 9.31 16.70 18.17
C ASP A 31 9.14 18.16 17.72
N LYS A 32 8.79 18.44 16.46
CA LYS A 32 8.57 19.83 16.02
C LYS A 32 7.18 20.31 16.44
N ASN A 33 7.14 21.42 17.19
CA ASN A 33 5.91 22.21 17.43
C ASN A 33 5.44 22.88 16.13
N TRP A 34 4.96 22.06 15.19
CA TRP A 34 4.46 22.52 13.91
C TRP A 34 2.98 22.88 14.01
N ASP A 35 2.67 24.16 13.83
CA ASP A 35 1.33 24.72 13.67
C ASP A 35 1.29 25.44 12.32
N PRO A 36 0.92 24.75 11.23
CA PRO A 36 0.96 25.36 9.92
C PRO A 36 -0.09 26.48 9.77
N LEU A 37 -1.18 26.48 10.55
CA LEU A 37 -2.25 27.46 10.35
C LEU A 37 -1.95 28.81 11.00
N SER A 38 -1.05 28.84 11.99
CA SER A 38 -0.63 30.06 12.67
C SER A 38 -0.26 31.19 11.70
N SER A 39 0.57 30.90 10.68
CA SER A 39 0.98 31.90 9.68
C SER A 39 -0.22 32.54 8.96
N LEU A 40 -1.19 31.74 8.50
CA LEU A 40 -2.38 32.25 7.81
C LEU A 40 -3.31 33.04 8.74
N LEU A 41 -3.48 32.59 9.99
CA LEU A 41 -4.38 33.21 10.97
C LEU A 41 -3.84 34.56 11.50
N HIS A 42 -2.52 34.77 11.44
CA HIS A 42 -1.84 35.98 11.90
C HIS A 42 -1.45 36.95 10.79
N THR A 43 -1.58 36.59 9.50
CA THR A 43 -1.16 37.46 8.37
C THR A 43 -2.05 38.69 8.19
N SER A 44 -3.36 38.51 7.96
CA SER A 44 -4.32 39.61 7.79
C SER A 44 -5.75 39.19 8.15
N SER A 45 -6.66 40.15 8.34
CA SER A 45 -8.08 39.84 8.60
C SER A 45 -8.74 39.10 7.43
N GLN A 46 -8.38 39.42 6.19
CA GLN A 46 -8.87 38.76 4.98
C GLN A 46 -8.37 37.31 4.90
N PHE A 47 -7.08 37.07 5.13
CA PHE A 47 -6.53 35.71 5.18
C PHE A 47 -7.17 34.89 6.29
N ARG A 48 -7.34 35.47 7.49
CA ARG A 48 -8.00 34.80 8.60
C ARG A 48 -9.42 34.37 8.26
N GLN A 49 -10.20 35.26 7.63
CA GLN A 49 -11.56 34.96 7.21
C GLN A 49 -11.59 33.81 6.19
N VAL A 50 -10.86 33.95 5.08
CA VAL A 50 -10.80 32.94 4.01
C VAL A 50 -10.30 31.58 4.54
N THR A 51 -9.30 31.60 5.41
CA THR A 51 -8.74 30.40 6.04
C THR A 51 -9.78 29.72 6.93
N THR A 52 -10.52 30.49 7.73
CA THR A 52 -11.59 29.95 8.59
C THR A 52 -12.71 29.31 7.76
N ASP A 53 -13.07 29.95 6.63
CA ASP A 53 -14.10 29.44 5.72
C ASP A 53 -13.71 28.08 5.11
N TYR A 54 -12.45 27.90 4.73
CA TYR A 54 -11.96 26.63 4.18
C TYR A 54 -11.68 25.56 5.22
N ILE A 55 -11.22 25.93 6.41
CA ILE A 55 -10.91 24.97 7.47
C ILE A 55 -12.16 24.24 7.96
N ARG A 56 -13.30 24.94 8.07
CA ARG A 56 -14.54 24.36 8.59
C ARG A 56 -14.93 23.04 7.89
N PRO A 57 -15.06 22.97 6.55
CA PRO A 57 -15.37 21.70 5.88
C PRO A 57 -14.22 20.67 5.93
N ILE A 58 -12.96 21.09 6.08
CA ILE A 58 -11.80 20.17 6.18
C ILE A 58 -11.77 19.47 7.55
N PHE A 59 -12.13 20.21 8.60
CA PHE A 59 -12.15 19.74 9.98
C PHE A 59 -13.48 19.12 10.38
N GLY A 60 -14.55 19.38 9.63
CA GLY A 60 -15.90 18.96 9.96
C GLY A 60 -16.54 19.86 11.02
N GLU A 61 -17.80 19.58 11.33
CA GLU A 61 -18.53 20.28 12.38
C GLU A 61 -17.93 19.97 13.77
N PRO A 62 -17.83 20.96 14.67
CA PRO A 62 -17.53 20.73 16.07
C PRO A 62 -18.49 19.67 16.66
N SER A 63 -17.95 18.64 17.31
CA SER A 63 -18.77 17.73 18.14
C SER A 63 -19.28 18.42 19.42
N LEU A 64 -18.84 19.66 19.70
CA LEU A 64 -19.13 20.41 20.93
C LEU A 64 -20.02 21.62 20.65
N PRO A 65 -21.00 21.93 21.53
CA PRO A 65 -21.97 23.00 21.32
C PRO A 65 -21.32 24.40 21.29
N GLU A 66 -21.58 25.11 20.19
CA GLU A 66 -21.51 26.54 19.80
C GLU A 66 -20.66 27.60 20.57
N SER A 67 -19.94 27.27 21.64
CA SER A 67 -19.26 28.27 22.49
C SER A 67 -17.73 28.12 22.54
N THR A 68 -17.17 27.04 22.02
CA THR A 68 -15.71 26.90 21.90
C THR A 68 -15.23 27.42 20.53
N PRO A 69 -14.32 28.41 20.49
CA PRO A 69 -13.83 28.99 19.23
C PRO A 69 -13.17 27.90 18.38
N SER A 70 -13.28 28.02 17.05
CA SER A 70 -12.73 27.09 16.03
C SER A 70 -11.27 26.66 16.27
N ILE A 71 -10.51 27.48 16.99
CA ILE A 71 -9.12 27.23 17.42
C ILE A 71 -8.99 26.06 18.40
N ALA A 72 -9.96 25.85 19.31
CA ALA A 72 -9.93 24.72 20.25
C ALA A 72 -10.08 23.38 19.50
N ASN A 73 -10.96 23.34 18.50
CA ASN A 73 -11.07 22.18 17.61
C ASN A 73 -9.81 21.95 16.79
N TYR A 74 -9.18 23.03 16.29
CA TYR A 74 -7.94 22.90 15.54
C TYR A 74 -6.83 22.24 16.37
N ARG A 75 -6.63 22.66 17.62
CA ARG A 75 -5.63 22.03 18.50
C ARG A 75 -5.93 20.56 18.77
N GLY A 76 -7.20 20.19 18.95
CA GLY A 76 -7.62 18.80 19.10
C GLY A 76 -7.30 17.97 17.86
N ILE A 77 -7.61 18.49 16.67
CA ILE A 77 -7.32 17.84 15.39
C ILE A 77 -5.81 17.68 15.20
N LEU A 78 -5.02 18.71 15.50
CA LEU A 78 -3.56 18.65 15.39
C LEU A 78 -2.96 17.61 16.36
N ALA A 79 -3.44 17.56 17.61
CA ALA A 79 -3.01 16.55 18.58
C ALA A 79 -3.34 15.12 18.10
N GLU A 80 -4.53 14.93 17.53
CA GLU A 80 -4.93 13.64 16.98
C GLU A 80 -4.14 13.27 15.73
N LEU A 81 -3.86 14.20 14.81
CA LEU A 81 -2.98 13.96 13.66
C LEU A 81 -1.58 13.53 14.11
N LYS A 82 -1.01 14.21 15.11
CA LYS A 82 0.29 13.82 15.69
C LYS A 82 0.25 12.41 16.28
N ARG A 83 -0.82 12.04 16.99
CA ARG A 83 -1.01 10.69 17.53
C ARG A 83 -1.10 9.64 16.42
N ILE A 84 -1.94 9.87 15.40
CA ILE A 84 -2.11 8.97 14.25
C ILE A 84 -0.78 8.78 13.52
N ASN A 85 -0.06 9.88 13.32
CA ASN A 85 1.24 9.86 12.69
C ASN A 85 2.29 9.07 13.50
N ALA A 86 2.35 9.29 14.82
CA ALA A 86 3.21 8.51 15.70
C ALA A 86 2.90 7.01 15.57
N ILE A 87 1.62 6.64 15.54
CA ILE A 87 1.20 5.25 15.31
C ILE A 87 1.71 4.71 13.98
N ALA A 88 1.57 5.46 12.87
CA ALA A 88 2.04 5.02 11.56
C ALA A 88 3.54 4.67 11.55
N HIS A 89 4.36 5.49 12.22
CA HIS A 89 5.82 5.40 12.19
C HIS A 89 6.42 4.52 13.29
N THR A 90 5.86 4.53 14.49
CA THR A 90 6.42 3.83 15.66
C THR A 90 5.53 2.72 16.19
N GLY A 91 4.27 2.65 15.76
CA GLY A 91 3.35 1.59 16.17
C GLY A 91 3.85 0.21 15.77
N ASP A 92 3.47 -0.82 16.53
CA ASP A 92 3.75 -2.21 16.16
C ASP A 92 2.79 -2.62 15.03
N PRO A 93 3.29 -2.90 13.82
CA PRO A 93 2.43 -3.28 12.70
C PRO A 93 1.65 -4.58 12.95
N ARG A 94 2.07 -5.42 13.91
CA ARG A 94 1.33 -6.62 14.33
C ARG A 94 0.00 -6.31 15.00
N GLU A 95 -0.20 -5.12 15.53
CA GLU A 95 -1.50 -4.70 16.08
C GLU A 95 -2.62 -4.75 15.03
N LEU A 96 -2.28 -4.66 13.74
CA LEU A 96 -3.27 -4.84 12.66
C LEU A 96 -3.79 -6.27 12.54
N LEU A 97 -3.01 -7.26 12.99
CA LEU A 97 -3.35 -8.69 12.91
C LEU A 97 -4.32 -9.12 14.00
N ASP A 98 -4.32 -8.43 15.13
CA ASP A 98 -5.28 -8.66 16.21
C ASP A 98 -6.56 -7.89 15.89
N THR A 99 -7.61 -8.58 15.45
CA THR A 99 -8.91 -7.96 15.12
C THR A 99 -9.57 -7.23 16.31
N ALA A 100 -9.22 -7.59 17.55
CA ALA A 100 -9.71 -6.92 18.76
C ALA A 100 -8.86 -5.69 19.16
N ARG A 101 -7.62 -5.55 18.63
CA ARG A 101 -6.73 -4.40 18.83
C ARG A 101 -6.52 -3.52 17.61
N ALA A 102 -6.83 -3.98 16.41
CA ALA A 102 -6.82 -3.16 15.19
C ALA A 102 -7.84 -2.01 15.26
N THR A 103 -8.80 -2.12 16.19
CA THR A 103 -9.62 -1.04 16.72
C THR A 103 -8.79 0.12 17.28
N SER A 104 -7.54 0.01 17.73
CA SER A 104 -6.78 1.16 18.25
C SER A 104 -6.45 2.23 17.20
N VAL A 105 -6.22 1.80 15.94
CA VAL A 105 -6.02 2.67 14.77
C VAL A 105 -7.36 3.06 14.14
N ALA A 106 -8.34 2.15 14.18
CA ALA A 106 -9.67 2.29 13.57
C ALA A 106 -10.77 2.86 14.50
N ASN A 107 -10.49 3.07 15.79
CA ASN A 107 -11.39 3.71 16.77
C ASN A 107 -11.45 5.20 16.45
N THR A 108 -12.15 5.48 15.37
CA THR A 108 -12.82 6.72 15.13
C THR A 108 -13.67 6.96 16.38
N PRO A 109 -13.48 8.05 17.13
CA PRO A 109 -14.56 8.51 17.99
C PRO A 109 -15.83 8.52 17.12
N PRO A 110 -16.94 7.90 17.54
CA PRO A 110 -18.15 7.76 16.72
C PRO A 110 -18.64 9.11 16.13
N ASP A 111 -18.20 10.22 16.72
CA ASP A 111 -18.56 11.59 16.35
C ASP A 111 -17.50 12.33 15.51
N CYS A 112 -16.38 11.70 15.13
CA CYS A 112 -15.31 12.36 14.36
C CYS A 112 -15.66 12.42 12.86
N LYS A 113 -16.46 13.43 12.49
CA LYS A 113 -16.84 13.74 11.09
C LYS A 113 -15.75 14.44 10.26
N SER A 114 -14.53 14.62 10.79
CA SER A 114 -13.44 15.29 10.08
C SER A 114 -12.94 14.47 8.89
N PRO A 115 -13.08 14.95 7.64
CA PRO A 115 -12.50 14.28 6.48
C PRO A 115 -10.98 14.11 6.58
N LEU A 116 -10.30 15.13 7.10
CA LEU A 116 -8.85 15.12 7.26
C LEU A 116 -8.37 14.03 8.22
N LEU A 117 -9.01 13.89 9.39
CA LEU A 117 -8.65 12.85 10.36
C LEU A 117 -8.95 11.44 9.82
N GLN A 118 -10.05 11.28 9.10
CA GLN A 118 -10.40 10.00 8.48
C GLN A 118 -9.36 9.58 7.43
N LEU A 119 -8.93 10.51 6.57
CA LEU A 119 -7.85 10.25 5.61
C LEU A 119 -6.51 9.98 6.28
N ALA A 120 -6.15 10.72 7.33
CA ALA A 120 -4.91 10.48 8.08
C ALA A 120 -4.89 9.09 8.71
N ARG A 121 -6.01 8.61 9.27
CA ARG A 121 -6.11 7.25 9.83
C ARG A 121 -5.91 6.17 8.78
N LEU A 122 -6.53 6.34 7.61
CA LEU A 122 -6.33 5.41 6.49
C LEU A 122 -4.88 5.40 6.02
N PHE A 123 -4.25 6.58 5.96
CA PHE A 123 -2.85 6.68 5.63
C PHE A 123 -1.99 5.90 6.63
N ALA A 124 -2.23 6.08 7.94
CA ALA A 124 -1.54 5.32 8.97
C ALA A 124 -1.77 3.81 8.86
N GLU A 125 -2.99 3.37 8.59
CA GLU A 125 -3.30 1.95 8.36
C GLU A 125 -2.52 1.39 7.17
N VAL A 126 -2.50 2.10 6.04
CA VAL A 126 -1.76 1.66 4.83
C VAL A 126 -0.25 1.64 5.09
N VAL A 127 0.30 2.60 5.84
CA VAL A 127 1.71 2.60 6.23
C VAL A 127 2.04 1.39 7.12
N LEU A 128 1.20 1.08 8.10
CA LEU A 128 1.38 -0.11 8.94
C LEU A 128 1.26 -1.41 8.12
N GLN A 129 0.38 -1.45 7.12
CA GLN A 129 0.29 -2.59 6.19
C GLN A 129 1.57 -2.74 5.35
N LEU A 130 2.16 -1.64 4.86
CA LEU A 130 3.46 -1.68 4.18
C LEU A 130 4.55 -2.22 5.10
N ARG A 131 4.57 -1.82 6.37
CA ARG A 131 5.53 -2.33 7.35
C ARG A 131 5.35 -3.82 7.63
N LEU A 132 4.12 -4.32 7.66
CA LEU A 132 3.85 -5.78 7.71
C LEU A 132 4.41 -6.55 6.48
N CYS A 133 4.67 -5.86 5.37
CA CYS A 133 5.34 -6.46 4.21
C CYS A 133 6.87 -6.54 4.39
N GLU A 134 7.45 -5.93 5.42
CA GLU A 134 8.90 -5.91 5.63
C GLU A 134 9.45 -7.30 5.97
N PRO A 135 10.75 -7.56 5.71
CA PRO A 135 11.36 -8.88 5.89
C PRO A 135 11.26 -9.42 7.32
N GLU A 136 11.35 -8.53 8.31
CA GLU A 136 11.27 -8.84 9.74
C GLU A 136 9.91 -9.44 10.17
N PHE A 137 8.86 -9.30 9.34
CA PHE A 137 7.53 -9.87 9.58
C PHE A 137 7.20 -11.09 8.72
N ASN A 138 8.17 -11.66 7.98
CA ASN A 138 7.94 -12.80 7.08
C ASN A 138 7.31 -14.03 7.75
N SER A 139 7.59 -14.28 9.03
CA SER A 139 7.01 -15.39 9.80
C SER A 139 5.49 -15.29 10.00
N HIS A 140 4.92 -14.10 9.82
CA HIS A 140 3.49 -13.82 10.01
C HIS A 140 2.75 -13.67 8.67
N PHE A 141 3.44 -13.92 7.55
CA PHE A 141 2.91 -13.67 6.22
C PHE A 141 1.65 -14.50 5.91
N GLY A 142 1.54 -15.73 6.43
CA GLY A 142 0.36 -16.58 6.23
C GLY A 142 -0.92 -15.94 6.76
N GLU A 143 -0.98 -15.66 8.06
CA GLU A 143 -2.16 -15.03 8.69
C GLU A 143 -2.32 -13.56 8.27
N GLY A 144 -1.21 -12.83 8.14
CA GLY A 144 -1.21 -11.45 7.68
C GLY A 144 -1.75 -11.28 6.26
N SER A 145 -1.42 -12.20 5.35
CA SER A 145 -1.91 -12.16 3.96
C SER A 145 -3.43 -12.38 3.87
N ARG A 146 -3.99 -13.25 4.72
CA ARG A 146 -5.45 -13.49 4.78
C ARG A 146 -6.19 -12.25 5.28
N ILE A 147 -5.78 -11.71 6.44
CA ILE A 147 -6.40 -10.54 7.05
C ILE A 147 -6.27 -9.31 6.13
N MET A 148 -5.11 -9.14 5.49
CA MET A 148 -4.91 -8.06 4.52
C MET A 148 -5.70 -8.26 3.24
N ALA A 149 -5.84 -9.49 2.72
CA ALA A 149 -6.68 -9.74 1.55
C ALA A 149 -8.16 -9.45 1.86
N GLU A 150 -8.65 -9.80 3.06
CA GLU A 150 -9.98 -9.46 3.53
C GLU A 150 -10.19 -7.93 3.62
N ARG A 151 -9.17 -7.19 4.09
CA ARG A 151 -9.22 -5.72 4.14
C ARG A 151 -9.02 -5.04 2.80
N ALA A 152 -8.19 -5.60 1.92
CA ALA A 152 -7.91 -5.08 0.59
C ALA A 152 -9.09 -5.28 -0.37
N ASN A 153 -9.88 -6.34 -0.16
CA ASN A 153 -11.10 -6.63 -0.92
C ASN A 153 -12.34 -5.83 -0.46
N ALA A 154 -12.25 -5.08 0.65
CA ALA A 154 -13.34 -4.17 1.02
C ALA A 154 -13.48 -3.05 -0.02
N PRO A 155 -14.66 -2.43 -0.18
CA PRO A 155 -14.86 -1.28 -1.07
C PRO A 155 -14.17 -0.01 -0.52
N THR A 156 -12.85 -0.08 -0.33
CA THR A 156 -12.02 0.89 0.37
C THR A 156 -11.86 2.17 -0.45
N TYR A 157 -11.80 2.05 -1.79
CA TYR A 157 -11.81 3.22 -2.68
C TYR A 157 -13.10 4.04 -2.57
N ALA A 158 -14.27 3.39 -2.61
CA ALA A 158 -15.53 4.08 -2.39
C ALA A 158 -15.60 4.72 -0.99
N LYS A 159 -14.98 4.11 0.03
CA LYS A 159 -14.86 4.72 1.36
C LYS A 159 -13.97 5.96 1.35
N PHE A 160 -12.86 5.98 0.61
CA PHE A 160 -11.96 7.13 0.53
C PHE A 160 -12.66 8.41 0.07
N TYR A 161 -13.53 8.28 -0.92
CA TYR A 161 -14.27 9.42 -1.47
C TYR A 161 -15.44 9.86 -0.59
N ARG A 162 -16.14 8.91 0.04
CA ARG A 162 -17.24 9.22 0.97
C ARG A 162 -16.88 10.20 2.07
N PHE A 163 -15.61 10.24 2.46
CA PHE A 163 -15.14 11.17 3.49
C PHE A 163 -15.09 12.62 3.02
N ILE A 164 -15.01 12.87 1.72
CA ILE A 164 -14.88 14.21 1.15
C ILE A 164 -16.06 14.59 0.23
N ASP A 165 -17.10 13.75 0.15
CA ASP A 165 -18.28 14.01 -0.70
C ASP A 165 -19.00 15.31 -0.29
N ASP A 166 -19.00 15.64 1.01
CA ASP A 166 -19.62 16.86 1.55
C ASP A 166 -18.68 18.09 1.53
N VAL A 167 -17.44 17.94 1.06
CA VAL A 167 -16.46 19.04 1.02
C VAL A 167 -16.66 19.88 -0.25
N PRO A 168 -16.60 21.23 -0.17
CA PRO A 168 -16.69 22.08 -1.36
C PRO A 168 -15.65 21.68 -2.43
N GLY A 169 -16.08 21.60 -3.70
CA GLY A 169 -15.24 21.07 -4.79
C GLY A 169 -13.88 21.75 -4.95
N SER A 170 -13.75 23.05 -4.65
CA SER A 170 -12.47 23.77 -4.68
C SER A 170 -11.48 23.26 -3.62
N VAL A 171 -11.97 22.97 -2.41
CA VAL A 171 -11.18 22.39 -1.31
C VAL A 171 -10.89 20.92 -1.59
N GLN A 172 -11.90 20.17 -2.03
CA GLN A 172 -11.79 18.77 -2.42
C GLN A 172 -10.64 18.58 -3.41
N TRP A 173 -10.64 19.38 -4.48
CA TRP A 173 -9.67 19.31 -5.55
C TRP A 173 -8.27 19.75 -5.12
N ARG A 174 -8.15 20.90 -4.43
CA ARG A 174 -6.84 21.48 -4.12
C ARG A 174 -6.13 20.79 -2.96
N VAL A 175 -6.88 20.36 -1.94
CA VAL A 175 -6.32 19.82 -0.70
C VAL A 175 -6.34 18.29 -0.72
N PHE A 176 -7.53 17.70 -0.90
CA PHE A 176 -7.70 16.27 -0.66
C PHE A 176 -7.26 15.38 -1.83
N MET A 177 -7.39 15.83 -3.08
CA MET A 177 -7.03 14.98 -4.23
C MET A 177 -5.55 14.58 -4.25
N ARG A 178 -4.65 15.44 -3.77
CA ARG A 178 -3.22 15.12 -3.67
C ARG A 178 -2.99 14.02 -2.62
N ILE A 179 -3.57 14.18 -1.43
CA ILE A 179 -3.48 13.18 -0.34
C ILE A 179 -4.10 11.85 -0.79
N LEU A 180 -5.27 11.89 -1.42
CA LEU A 180 -5.95 10.71 -1.97
C LEU A 180 -5.13 10.00 -3.04
N SER A 181 -4.56 10.76 -3.98
CA SER A 181 -3.68 10.22 -5.02
C SER A 181 -2.51 9.45 -4.42
N ARG A 182 -1.90 10.00 -3.37
CA ARG A 182 -0.82 9.33 -2.64
C ARG A 182 -1.30 8.09 -1.88
N LEU A 183 -2.43 8.20 -1.18
CA LEU A 183 -3.04 7.07 -0.45
C LEU A 183 -3.35 5.90 -1.38
N VAL A 184 -3.94 6.18 -2.55
CA VAL A 184 -4.21 5.17 -3.58
C VAL A 184 -2.91 4.52 -4.08
N SER A 185 -1.89 5.33 -4.32
CA SER A 185 -0.57 4.84 -4.75
C SER A 185 0.07 3.90 -3.70
N LEU A 186 -0.01 4.26 -2.42
CA LEU A 186 0.49 3.42 -1.32
C LEU A 186 -0.33 2.14 -1.16
N PHE A 187 -1.65 2.20 -1.30
CA PHE A 187 -2.50 1.02 -1.22
C PHE A 187 -2.20 0.04 -2.36
N LEU A 188 -2.00 0.55 -3.58
CA LEU A 188 -1.57 -0.27 -4.71
C LEU A 188 -0.17 -0.86 -4.49
N LEU A 189 0.74 -0.11 -3.86
CA LEU A 189 2.04 -0.62 -3.45
C LEU A 189 1.89 -1.79 -2.46
N VAL A 190 1.07 -1.66 -1.40
CA VAL A 190 0.77 -2.76 -0.45
C VAL A 190 0.30 -3.99 -1.21
N GLY A 191 -0.73 -3.84 -2.04
CA GLY A 191 -1.30 -4.95 -2.80
C GLY A 191 -0.26 -5.63 -3.68
N ARG A 192 0.54 -4.85 -4.42
CA ARG A 192 1.59 -5.34 -5.30
C ARG A 192 2.69 -6.09 -4.53
N THR A 193 3.17 -5.51 -3.43
CA THR A 193 4.20 -6.13 -2.58
C THR A 193 3.70 -7.44 -1.96
N MET A 194 2.44 -7.49 -1.51
CA MET A 194 1.83 -8.71 -1.00
C MET A 194 1.71 -9.80 -2.07
N CYS A 195 1.25 -9.43 -3.27
CA CYS A 195 1.18 -10.37 -4.39
C CYS A 195 2.56 -10.93 -4.71
N LEU A 196 3.57 -10.06 -4.79
CA LEU A 196 4.93 -10.47 -5.07
C LEU A 196 5.44 -11.48 -4.03
N LYS A 197 5.28 -11.18 -2.73
CA LYS A 197 5.68 -12.09 -1.65
C LYS A 197 4.94 -13.42 -1.71
N LEU A 198 3.64 -13.42 -2.02
CA LEU A 198 2.84 -14.64 -2.11
C LEU A 198 3.25 -15.50 -3.31
N SER A 199 3.45 -14.89 -4.48
CA SER A 199 3.91 -15.57 -5.68
C SER A 199 5.30 -16.17 -5.48
N VAL A 200 6.20 -15.44 -4.83
CA VAL A 200 7.54 -15.89 -4.44
C VAL A 200 7.47 -17.07 -3.48
N ALA A 201 6.72 -16.96 -2.39
CA ALA A 201 6.60 -18.01 -1.39
C ALA A 201 6.02 -19.30 -2.01
N THR A 202 5.01 -19.15 -2.85
CA THR A 202 4.45 -20.24 -3.66
C THR A 202 5.51 -20.86 -4.56
N ALA A 203 6.27 -20.03 -5.27
CA ALA A 203 7.32 -20.50 -6.17
C ALA A 203 8.40 -21.31 -5.44
N ILE A 204 8.85 -20.82 -4.28
CA ILE A 204 9.92 -21.46 -3.50
C ILE A 204 9.45 -22.76 -2.85
N THR A 205 8.26 -22.76 -2.25
CA THR A 205 7.78 -23.90 -1.46
C THR A 205 7.21 -25.02 -2.31
N TRP A 206 6.49 -24.68 -3.39
CA TRP A 206 5.67 -25.65 -4.09
C TRP A 206 6.37 -26.25 -5.33
N PHE A 207 7.14 -25.47 -6.08
CA PHE A 207 7.74 -25.95 -7.33
C PHE A 207 8.76 -27.08 -7.17
N PRO A 208 9.62 -27.11 -6.12
CA PRO A 208 10.53 -28.24 -5.94
C PRO A 208 9.79 -29.59 -5.84
N ALA A 209 8.61 -29.61 -5.19
CA ALA A 209 7.77 -30.80 -5.12
C ALA A 209 7.00 -31.05 -6.42
N ALA A 210 6.54 -29.99 -7.10
CA ALA A 210 5.79 -30.11 -8.34
C ALA A 210 6.58 -30.82 -9.46
N TRP A 211 7.89 -30.59 -9.55
CA TRP A 211 8.72 -31.27 -10.55
C TRP A 211 8.83 -32.78 -10.35
N LEU A 212 8.64 -33.26 -9.12
CA LEU A 212 8.72 -34.68 -8.77
C LEU A 212 7.41 -35.43 -9.02
N LEU A 213 6.31 -34.71 -9.27
CA LEU A 213 5.01 -35.31 -9.49
C LEU A 213 4.83 -35.77 -10.96
N PRO A 214 4.19 -36.93 -11.20
CA PRO A 214 3.89 -37.40 -12.56
C PRO A 214 3.05 -36.40 -13.35
N SER A 215 3.30 -36.26 -14.66
CA SER A 215 2.55 -35.35 -15.55
C SER A 215 1.05 -35.65 -15.58
N SER A 216 0.65 -36.90 -15.34
CA SER A 216 -0.76 -37.31 -15.26
C SER A 216 -1.53 -36.62 -14.14
N LEU A 217 -0.85 -36.18 -13.08
CA LEU A 217 -1.44 -35.41 -11.99
C LEU A 217 -1.69 -33.95 -12.36
N TYR A 218 -1.20 -33.46 -13.50
CA TYR A 218 -1.41 -32.09 -14.00
C TYR A 218 -2.48 -32.01 -15.08
N THR A 219 -3.26 -33.07 -15.25
CA THR A 219 -4.39 -33.08 -16.18
C THR A 219 -5.47 -32.09 -15.72
N PRO A 220 -6.17 -31.41 -16.66
CA PRO A 220 -7.25 -30.48 -16.32
C PRO A 220 -8.27 -31.13 -15.37
N GLY A 221 -8.60 -30.46 -14.27
CA GLY A 221 -9.53 -30.93 -13.24
C GLY A 221 -8.94 -31.85 -12.16
N SER A 222 -7.67 -32.25 -12.29
CA SER A 222 -6.94 -32.95 -11.22
C SER A 222 -6.85 -32.09 -9.94
N PRO A 223 -6.56 -32.69 -8.77
CA PRO A 223 -6.34 -31.91 -7.54
C PRO A 223 -5.20 -30.89 -7.68
N VAL A 224 -4.12 -31.26 -8.37
CA VAL A 224 -2.95 -30.39 -8.59
C VAL A 224 -3.30 -29.25 -9.54
N ASP A 225 -4.01 -29.53 -10.65
CA ASP A 225 -4.52 -28.50 -11.56
C ASP A 225 -5.47 -27.53 -10.85
N ARG A 226 -6.34 -28.02 -9.96
CA ARG A 226 -7.22 -27.16 -9.15
C ARG A 226 -6.46 -26.27 -8.18
N ILE A 227 -5.39 -26.78 -7.56
CA ILE A 227 -4.52 -25.98 -6.69
C ILE A 227 -3.80 -24.92 -7.53
N ILE A 228 -3.18 -25.32 -8.64
CA ILE A 228 -2.49 -24.41 -9.58
C ILE A 228 -3.44 -23.32 -10.09
N THR A 229 -4.59 -23.71 -10.63
CA THR A 229 -5.59 -22.81 -11.17
C THR A 229 -6.16 -21.91 -10.09
N GLY A 230 -6.39 -22.43 -8.89
CA GLY A 230 -6.78 -21.64 -7.72
C GLY A 230 -5.73 -20.58 -7.37
N MET A 231 -4.45 -20.94 -7.34
CA MET A 231 -3.35 -20.00 -7.10
C MET A 231 -3.24 -18.95 -8.21
N ILE A 232 -3.34 -19.34 -9.48
CA ILE A 232 -3.38 -18.40 -10.61
C ILE A 232 -4.58 -17.47 -10.50
N GLN A 233 -5.76 -17.99 -10.13
CA GLN A 233 -6.96 -17.19 -9.99
C GLN A 233 -6.84 -16.20 -8.84
N VAL A 234 -6.24 -16.58 -7.71
CA VAL A 234 -5.92 -15.65 -6.61
C VAL A 234 -4.98 -14.55 -7.10
N MET A 235 -3.91 -14.90 -7.82
CA MET A 235 -2.99 -13.92 -8.41
C MET A 235 -3.70 -12.97 -9.40
N LYS A 236 -4.57 -13.51 -10.26
CA LYS A 236 -5.38 -12.72 -11.21
C LYS A 236 -6.41 -11.83 -10.53
N SER A 237 -7.11 -12.31 -9.50
CA SER A 237 -8.08 -11.50 -8.76
C SER A 237 -7.39 -10.30 -8.08
N LEU A 238 -6.20 -10.50 -7.53
CA LEU A 238 -5.42 -9.41 -6.96
C LEU A 238 -4.92 -8.41 -8.02
N LYS A 239 -4.55 -8.88 -9.21
CA LYS A 239 -4.25 -8.03 -10.37
C LYS A 239 -5.46 -7.25 -10.86
N ASN A 240 -6.63 -7.89 -10.90
CA ASN A 240 -7.88 -7.26 -11.27
C ASN A 240 -8.28 -6.19 -10.27
N LEU A 241 -7.91 -6.30 -8.98
CA LEU A 241 -8.07 -5.23 -7.99
C LEU A 241 -7.38 -3.93 -8.44
N ARG A 242 -6.16 -4.03 -9.00
CA ARG A 242 -5.43 -2.88 -9.57
C ARG A 242 -6.22 -2.29 -10.74
N GLN A 243 -6.65 -3.12 -11.69
CA GLN A 243 -7.37 -2.65 -12.88
C GLN A 243 -8.74 -2.06 -12.54
N ASP A 244 -9.47 -2.68 -11.61
CA ASP A 244 -10.77 -2.22 -11.12
C ASP A 244 -10.63 -0.91 -10.34
N ALA A 245 -9.56 -0.73 -9.56
CA ALA A 245 -9.27 0.54 -8.89
C ALA A 245 -9.10 1.68 -9.92
N PHE A 246 -8.45 1.42 -11.05
CA PHE A 246 -8.31 2.42 -12.12
C PHE A 246 -9.59 2.61 -12.93
N ALA A 247 -10.29 1.53 -13.28
CA ALA A 247 -11.46 1.57 -14.16
C ALA A 247 -12.70 2.13 -13.47
N ARG A 248 -12.86 1.89 -12.16
CA ARG A 248 -14.04 2.30 -11.38
C ARG A 248 -13.95 3.71 -10.81
N THR A 249 -12.84 4.41 -11.04
CA THR A 249 -12.67 5.77 -10.54
C THR A 249 -12.90 6.75 -11.70
N PRO A 250 -14.13 7.25 -11.93
CA PRO A 250 -14.46 8.18 -13.02
C PRO A 250 -13.89 9.59 -12.79
N ILE A 251 -12.95 9.76 -11.86
CA ILE A 251 -12.51 11.05 -11.38
C ILE A 251 -11.34 11.51 -12.24
N GLN A 252 -11.63 12.42 -13.16
CA GLN A 252 -10.63 13.10 -13.97
C GLN A 252 -9.57 13.74 -13.05
N GLY A 253 -8.32 13.31 -13.22
CA GLY A 253 -7.12 13.90 -12.63
C GLY A 253 -6.68 13.39 -11.25
N LEU A 254 -7.17 12.23 -10.80
CA LEU A 254 -6.40 11.42 -9.86
C LEU A 254 -5.12 10.91 -10.57
N ILE A 255 -3.95 11.24 -10.02
CA ILE A 255 -2.67 10.77 -10.56
C ILE A 255 -2.15 9.67 -9.64
N CYS A 256 -2.15 8.43 -10.09
CA CYS A 256 -1.51 7.36 -9.35
C CYS A 256 -0.04 7.26 -9.74
N GLU A 257 0.83 7.38 -8.75
CA GLU A 257 2.26 7.15 -8.92
C GLU A 257 2.54 5.64 -8.87
N ASP A 258 3.39 5.14 -9.77
CA ASP A 258 3.91 3.77 -9.70
C ASP A 258 5.07 3.74 -8.69
N LEU A 259 4.74 3.70 -7.40
CA LEU A 259 5.74 3.70 -6.33
C LEU A 259 6.61 2.44 -6.41
N PRO A 260 7.94 2.53 -6.20
CA PRO A 260 8.79 1.34 -6.16
C PRO A 260 8.58 0.54 -4.88
N THR A 261 8.86 -0.75 -4.92
CA THR A 261 8.91 -1.58 -3.72
C THR A 261 10.14 -1.21 -2.91
N SER A 262 10.04 -1.29 -1.57
CA SER A 262 11.21 -1.09 -0.71
C SER A 262 12.34 -2.06 -1.13
N PRO A 263 13.58 -1.57 -1.32
CA PRO A 263 14.73 -2.42 -1.67
C PRO A 263 14.90 -3.61 -0.71
N ALA A 264 14.71 -3.38 0.59
CA ALA A 264 14.80 -4.44 1.60
C ALA A 264 13.77 -5.56 1.38
N VAL A 265 12.54 -5.21 0.98
CA VAL A 265 11.51 -6.20 0.65
C VAL A 265 11.87 -6.92 -0.65
N PHE A 266 12.32 -6.18 -1.67
CA PHE A 266 12.72 -6.72 -2.96
C PHE A 266 13.91 -7.71 -2.84
N GLU A 267 14.86 -7.42 -1.96
CA GLU A 267 15.98 -8.33 -1.67
C GLU A 267 15.53 -9.58 -0.91
N ALA A 268 14.66 -9.41 0.09
CA ALA A 268 14.19 -10.51 0.93
C ALA A 268 13.30 -11.54 0.21
N VAL A 269 12.65 -11.16 -0.90
CA VAL A 269 11.89 -12.11 -1.72
C VAL A 269 12.79 -13.02 -2.58
N HIS A 270 14.12 -12.81 -2.60
CA HIS A 270 15.06 -13.67 -3.32
C HIS A 270 14.63 -14.00 -4.77
N LEU A 271 14.20 -12.98 -5.53
CA LEU A 271 13.60 -13.17 -6.85
C LEU A 271 14.48 -13.95 -7.84
N GLN A 272 15.80 -13.85 -7.71
CA GLN A 272 16.73 -14.64 -8.52
C GLN A 272 16.62 -16.15 -8.25
N GLU A 273 16.47 -16.53 -6.98
CA GLU A 273 16.29 -17.93 -6.59
C GLU A 273 14.94 -18.46 -7.08
N VAL A 274 13.89 -17.63 -7.01
CA VAL A 274 12.59 -17.93 -7.63
C VAL A 274 12.75 -18.15 -9.12
N TRP A 275 13.46 -17.27 -9.81
CA TRP A 275 13.65 -17.37 -11.26
C TRP A 275 14.30 -18.68 -11.67
N ARG A 276 15.30 -19.12 -10.91
CA ARG A 276 16.00 -20.40 -11.04
C ARG A 276 15.08 -21.59 -10.76
N ARG A 277 14.29 -21.56 -9.69
CA ARG A 277 13.34 -22.65 -9.36
C ARG A 277 12.21 -22.81 -10.36
N LEU A 278 11.85 -21.72 -11.03
CA LEU A 278 10.88 -21.69 -12.11
C LEU A 278 11.51 -22.02 -13.47
N GLU A 279 12.79 -22.42 -13.54
CA GLU A 279 13.36 -23.00 -14.76
C GLU A 279 13.00 -24.48 -14.86
N PRO A 280 12.42 -24.92 -16.00
CA PRO A 280 12.21 -26.33 -16.25
C PRO A 280 13.53 -27.11 -16.22
N PRO A 281 13.60 -28.26 -15.52
CA PRO A 281 14.72 -29.16 -15.66
C PRO A 281 14.89 -29.65 -17.10
N SER A 282 16.10 -30.07 -17.46
CA SER A 282 16.37 -30.67 -18.77
C SER A 282 15.49 -31.92 -18.99
N GLY A 283 14.91 -32.04 -20.18
CA GLY A 283 14.10 -33.20 -20.57
C GLY A 283 12.58 -32.99 -20.50
N PHE A 284 12.11 -31.84 -20.03
CA PHE A 284 10.69 -31.48 -20.07
C PHE A 284 10.34 -30.83 -21.41
N ALA A 285 9.23 -31.25 -22.02
CA ALA A 285 8.75 -30.70 -23.27
C ALA A 285 8.16 -29.28 -23.05
N GLY A 286 8.23 -28.43 -24.08
CA GLY A 286 7.78 -27.03 -23.96
C GLY A 286 6.27 -26.84 -23.78
N ASP A 287 5.49 -27.86 -24.15
CA ASP A 287 4.04 -27.99 -23.99
C ASP A 287 3.63 -28.70 -22.69
N ASP A 288 4.59 -29.10 -21.85
CA ASP A 288 4.30 -29.70 -20.54
C ASP A 288 3.55 -28.69 -19.65
N PRO A 289 2.44 -29.08 -19.01
CA PRO A 289 1.63 -28.17 -18.19
C PRO A 289 2.42 -27.53 -17.04
N ARG A 290 3.47 -28.21 -16.53
CA ARG A 290 4.35 -27.66 -15.48
C ARG A 290 5.23 -26.53 -16.01
N VAL A 291 5.69 -26.66 -17.26
CA VAL A 291 6.48 -25.63 -17.95
C VAL A 291 5.62 -24.40 -18.21
N ASP A 292 4.38 -24.60 -18.66
CA ASP A 292 3.46 -23.48 -18.85
C ASP A 292 3.14 -22.77 -17.53
N TYR A 293 2.92 -23.51 -16.45
CA TYR A 293 2.71 -22.92 -15.13
C TYR A 293 3.91 -22.10 -14.64
N CYS A 294 5.14 -22.56 -14.85
CA CYS A 294 6.34 -21.78 -14.56
C CYS A 294 6.37 -20.47 -15.34
N ARG A 295 6.05 -20.53 -16.64
CA ARG A 295 6.00 -19.37 -17.53
C ARG A 295 4.95 -18.37 -17.06
N GLN A 296 3.75 -18.84 -16.73
CA GLN A 296 2.68 -18.01 -16.19
C GLN A 296 3.09 -17.36 -14.87
N THR A 297 3.69 -18.12 -13.95
CA THR A 297 4.16 -17.59 -12.65
C THR A 297 5.25 -16.53 -12.84
N LYS A 298 6.23 -16.74 -13.73
CA LYS A 298 7.23 -15.74 -14.10
C LYS A 298 6.57 -14.47 -14.68
N ALA A 299 5.60 -14.64 -15.59
CA ALA A 299 4.88 -13.52 -16.18
C ALA A 299 4.09 -12.71 -15.13
N GLU A 300 3.45 -13.39 -14.18
CA GLU A 300 2.70 -12.71 -13.11
C GLU A 300 3.64 -11.98 -12.15
N ILE A 301 4.73 -12.61 -11.68
CA ILE A 301 5.77 -11.96 -10.86
C ILE A 301 6.28 -10.70 -11.57
N THR A 302 6.60 -10.80 -12.86
CA THR A 302 7.07 -9.67 -13.68
C THR A 302 6.04 -8.54 -13.74
N SER A 303 4.75 -8.88 -13.78
CA SER A 303 3.67 -7.89 -13.83
C SER A 303 3.49 -7.08 -12.54
N PHE A 304 3.97 -7.62 -11.41
CA PHE A 304 4.02 -6.94 -10.11
C PHE A 304 5.28 -6.10 -9.92
N LEU A 305 6.21 -6.09 -10.86
CA LEU A 305 7.41 -5.25 -10.78
C LEU A 305 7.18 -3.96 -11.56
N SER A 306 7.64 -2.84 -11.00
CA SER A 306 7.82 -1.58 -11.73
C SER A 306 8.80 -1.76 -12.89
N ALA A 307 8.80 -0.85 -13.85
CA ALA A 307 9.71 -0.93 -15.00
C ALA A 307 11.18 -1.04 -14.56
N ALA A 308 11.61 -0.21 -13.61
CA ALA A 308 12.97 -0.21 -13.08
C ALA A 308 13.33 -1.53 -12.38
N GLU A 309 12.41 -2.08 -11.57
CA GLU A 309 12.62 -3.37 -10.88
C GLU A 309 12.72 -4.54 -11.87
N ARG A 310 11.93 -4.53 -12.96
CA ARG A 310 12.04 -5.52 -14.04
C ARG A 310 13.39 -5.46 -14.72
N ASP A 311 13.83 -4.27 -15.09
CA ASP A 311 15.11 -4.07 -15.78
C ASP A 311 16.27 -4.51 -14.90
N ALA A 312 16.22 -4.19 -13.60
CA ALA A 312 17.21 -4.65 -12.62
C ALA A 312 17.22 -6.19 -12.50
N LEU A 313 16.05 -6.83 -12.38
CA LEU A 313 15.94 -8.28 -12.30
C LEU A 313 16.50 -8.98 -13.55
N LEU A 314 16.10 -8.51 -14.74
CA LEU A 314 16.53 -9.08 -16.02
C LEU A 314 18.04 -8.89 -16.26
N SER A 315 18.57 -7.72 -15.87
CA SER A 315 20.02 -7.44 -15.98
C SER A 315 20.82 -8.35 -15.06
N ALA A 316 20.41 -8.47 -13.80
CA ALA A 316 21.07 -9.36 -12.84
C ALA A 316 21.01 -10.83 -13.28
N TRP A 317 19.89 -11.25 -13.87
CA TRP A 317 19.73 -12.59 -14.42
C TRP A 317 20.67 -12.86 -15.60
N ARG A 318 20.77 -11.91 -16.55
CA ARG A 318 21.65 -12.04 -17.72
C ARG A 318 23.12 -12.13 -17.34
N ILE A 319 23.59 -11.26 -16.44
CA ILE A 319 24.97 -11.29 -15.92
C ILE A 319 25.28 -12.65 -15.29
N ARG A 320 24.33 -13.24 -14.56
CA ARG A 320 24.49 -14.56 -13.95
C ARG A 320 24.59 -15.69 -14.97
N GLN A 321 23.81 -15.64 -16.05
CA GLN A 321 23.91 -16.61 -17.15
C GLN A 321 25.27 -16.51 -17.86
N GLU A 322 25.75 -15.29 -18.10
CA GLU A 322 27.04 -15.03 -18.76
C GLU A 322 28.25 -15.42 -17.90
N SER A 323 28.13 -15.30 -16.58
CA SER A 323 29.18 -15.70 -15.62
C SER A 323 29.24 -17.21 -15.34
N GLY A 324 28.45 -18.03 -16.04
CA GLY A 324 28.52 -19.49 -15.94
C GLY A 324 28.14 -20.01 -14.55
N GLY A 325 27.13 -19.41 -13.91
CA GLY A 325 26.72 -19.60 -12.51
C GLY A 325 26.18 -20.98 -12.11
N ASP A 326 26.90 -22.04 -12.47
CA ASP A 326 26.81 -23.41 -11.98
C ASP A 326 28.17 -23.83 -11.39
N GLN A 327 28.55 -23.24 -10.27
CA GLN A 327 29.20 -24.03 -9.22
C GLN A 327 28.13 -24.35 -8.18
N ALA A 328 27.47 -25.47 -8.40
CA ALA A 328 26.58 -26.07 -7.43
C ALA A 328 27.35 -26.32 -6.13
N VAL A 329 27.05 -25.57 -5.07
CA VAL A 329 27.20 -26.10 -3.72
C VAL A 329 26.16 -27.20 -3.61
N VAL A 330 26.55 -28.41 -4.00
CA VAL A 330 25.86 -29.64 -3.63
C VAL A 330 26.00 -29.73 -2.12
N VAL A 331 25.03 -29.16 -1.38
CA VAL A 331 24.81 -29.55 0.01
C VAL A 331 24.35 -31.00 -0.07
N ALA A 332 25.28 -31.92 0.17
CA ALA A 332 24.98 -33.32 0.30
C ALA A 332 23.86 -33.48 1.35
N PRO A 333 22.89 -34.39 1.14
CA PRO A 333 21.87 -34.64 2.14
C PRO A 333 22.57 -35.16 3.39
N GLU A 334 22.44 -34.43 4.50
CA GLU A 334 22.82 -34.94 5.82
C GLU A 334 22.15 -36.30 6.01
N GLN A 335 22.98 -37.33 6.22
CA GLN A 335 22.52 -38.68 6.51
C GLN A 335 21.64 -38.68 7.77
N PRO A 336 20.67 -39.61 7.86
CA PRO A 336 19.82 -39.70 9.03
C PRO A 336 20.67 -40.10 10.23
N ILE A 337 20.55 -39.32 11.30
CA ILE A 337 21.02 -39.70 12.64
C ILE A 337 20.24 -40.96 13.01
N GLY A 338 20.93 -42.10 12.99
CA GLY A 338 20.44 -43.35 13.55
C GLY A 338 20.28 -43.23 15.06
N LEU A 339 19.25 -43.91 15.56
CA LEU A 339 18.92 -44.10 16.98
C LEU A 339 20.13 -44.45 17.86
#